data_AF-A0A6V7L5R1-F1
#
_entry.id   AF-A0A6V7L5R1-F1
#
_cell.length_a   1.000
_cell.length_b   1.000
_cell.length_c   1.000
_cell.angle_alpha   90.00
_cell.angle_beta   90.00
_cell.angle_gamma   90.00
#
_symmetry.space_group_name_H-M   'P 1'
#
loop_
_entity.id
_entity.type
_entity.pdbx_description
1 polymer ?
#
loop_
_entity_poly.entity_id
_entity_poly.type
_entity_poly.pdbx_seq_one_letter_code
_entity_poly.pdbx_strand_id
1 'polypeptide(L)' 'MSDEPAVLRSINNRHRAIIRFCNTTPYDVEVLWIDYEGHAVRYGTLNPGGHLDINTFATHPWIFVETETRD' A
#
# COMPACT_ATOMS: atom_id res chain seq x y z
N MET A 1 -5.52 29.23 12.11
CA MET A 1 -5.40 27.77 12.00
C MET A 1 -5.29 27.48 10.52
N SER A 2 -4.13 27.07 10.03
CA SER A 2 -3.95 26.63 8.65
C SER A 2 -4.50 25.21 8.53
N ASP A 3 -5.50 25.00 7.66
CA ASP A 3 -5.90 23.69 7.15
C ASP A 3 -4.81 23.21 6.18
N GLU A 4 -3.65 22.84 6.72
CA GLU A 4 -2.67 22.07 5.96
C GLU A 4 -3.24 20.66 5.77
N PRO A 5 -3.37 20.16 4.53
CA PRO A 5 -3.89 18.83 4.30
C PRO A 5 -2.99 17.81 5.01
N ALA A 6 -3.60 16.87 5.74
CA ALA A 6 -2.87 15.81 6.39
C ALA A 6 -2.04 15.04 5.34
N VAL A 7 -0.71 15.11 5.45
CA VAL A 7 0.20 14.39 4.56
C VAL A 7 0.00 12.89 4.77
N LEU A 8 -0.40 12.18 3.71
CA LEU A 8 -0.48 10.71 3.72
C LEU A 8 0.92 10.13 3.87
N ARG A 9 1.19 9.48 5.00
CA ARG A 9 2.45 8.80 5.29
C ARG A 9 2.29 7.78 6.40
N SER A 10 3.23 6.84 6.47
CA SER A 10 3.28 5.91 7.59
C SER A 10 3.59 6.62 8.91
N ILE A 11 2.95 6.14 9.97
CA ILE A 11 3.28 6.50 11.35
C ILE A 11 4.05 5.34 11.98
N ASN A 12 5.17 5.63 12.64
CA ASN A 12 5.92 4.64 13.39
C ASN A 12 5.09 4.17 14.60
N ASN A 13 4.53 2.96 14.48
CA ASN A 13 3.67 2.32 15.46
C ASN A 13 4.28 0.97 15.86
N ARG A 14 4.06 0.54 17.10
CA ARG A 14 4.52 -0.77 17.62
C ARG A 14 3.53 -1.90 17.35
N HIS A 15 2.32 -1.59 16.86
CA HIS A 15 1.26 -2.55 16.62
C HIS A 15 1.46 -3.23 15.25
N ARG A 16 2.17 -4.35 15.26
CA ARG A 16 2.34 -5.20 14.06
C ARG A 16 1.00 -5.75 13.57
N ALA A 17 0.88 -5.87 12.26
CA ALA A 17 -0.24 -6.48 11.57
C ALA A 17 0.31 -7.44 10.49
N ILE A 18 -0.15 -8.69 10.52
CA ILE A 18 0.14 -9.67 9.47
C ILE A 18 -1.07 -9.71 8.56
N ILE A 19 -0.90 -9.38 7.30
CA ILE A 19 -1.98 -9.24 6.33
C ILE A 19 -1.67 -10.01 5.05
N ARG A 20 -2.73 -10.38 4.32
CA ARG A 20 -2.66 -10.93 2.97
C ARG A 20 -3.44 -10.01 2.04
N PHE A 21 -2.77 -9.48 1.02
CA PHE A 21 -3.44 -8.83 -0.09
C PHE A 21 -3.79 -9.87 -1.15
N CYS A 22 -5.03 -9.86 -1.62
CA CYS A 22 -5.51 -10.74 -2.68
C CYS A 22 -5.99 -9.87 -3.84
N ASN A 23 -5.42 -10.07 -5.03
CA ASN A 23 -5.89 -9.41 -6.22
C ASN A 23 -7.09 -10.17 -6.79
N THR A 24 -8.29 -9.64 -6.57
CA THR A 24 -9.54 -10.17 -7.10
C THR A 24 -10.00 -9.46 -8.38
N THR A 25 -9.12 -8.64 -8.97
CA THR A 25 -9.35 -7.94 -10.24
C THR A 25 -8.81 -8.76 -11.41
N PRO A 26 -9.21 -8.45 -12.66
CA PRO A 26 -8.65 -9.09 -13.86
C PRO A 26 -7.33 -8.44 -14.32
N TYR A 27 -6.79 -7.46 -13.58
CA TYR A 27 -5.60 -6.71 -13.97
C TYR A 27 -4.38 -7.04 -13.12
N ASP A 28 -3.19 -6.71 -13.62
CA ASP A 28 -1.98 -6.73 -12.82
C ASP A 28 -1.95 -5.48 -11.93
N VAL A 29 -1.77 -5.67 -10.62
CA VAL A 29 -1.86 -4.60 -9.62
C VAL A 29 -0.52 -4.41 -8.92
N GLU A 30 0.05 -3.21 -9.01
CA GLU A 30 1.23 -2.80 -8.27
C GLU A 30 0.87 -2.47 -6.81
N VAL A 31 1.61 -3.05 -5.87
CA VAL A 31 1.43 -2.84 -4.43
C VAL A 31 2.49 -1.87 -3.93
N LEU A 32 2.04 -0.71 -3.45
CA LEU A 32 2.88 0.39 -2.99
C LEU A 32 2.64 0.64 -1.50
N TRP A 33 3.71 0.74 -0.73
CA TRP A 33 3.69 1.21 0.65
C TRP A 33 4.00 2.71 0.66
N ILE A 34 3.24 3.50 1.42
CA ILE A 34 3.63 4.90 1.66
C ILE A 34 4.53 4.96 2.88
N ASP A 35 5.80 5.27 2.67
CA ASP A 35 6.81 5.27 3.73
C ASP A 35 6.59 6.39 4.78
N TYR A 36 7.53 6.50 5.72
CA TYR A 36 7.43 7.46 6.82
C TYR A 36 7.59 8.92 6.38
N GLU A 37 8.21 9.14 5.22
CA GLU A 37 8.45 10.44 4.59
C GLU A 37 7.33 10.80 3.60
N GLY A 38 6.47 9.84 3.25
CA GLY A 38 5.35 10.01 2.33
C GLY A 38 5.65 9.54 0.90
N HIS A 39 6.79 8.88 0.66
CA HIS A 39 7.11 8.35 -0.66
C HIS A 39 6.47 6.99 -0.89
N ALA A 40 6.04 6.74 -2.13
CA ALA A 40 5.55 5.43 -2.54
C ALA A 40 6.72 4.47 -2.80
N VAL A 41 6.78 3.39 -2.03
CA VAL A 41 7.79 2.33 -2.12
C VAL A 41 7.14 1.08 -2.67
N ARG A 42 7.65 0.59 -3.81
CA ARG A 42 7.14 -0.61 -4.47
C ARG A 42 7.49 -1.87 -3.69
N TYR A 43 6.47 -2.68 -3.37
CA TYR A 43 6.64 -4.00 -2.74
C TYR A 43 6.52 -5.15 -3.73
N GLY A 44 5.75 -4.99 -4.80
CA GLY A 44 5.60 -6.03 -5.81
C GLY A 44 4.43 -5.77 -6.76
N THR A 45 4.18 -6.75 -7.63
CA THR A 45 3.00 -6.79 -8.49
C THR A 45 2.22 -8.07 -8.19
N LEU A 46 0.90 -7.95 -8.09
CA LEU A 46 -0.05 -9.03 -7.96
C LEU A 46 -0.74 -9.27 -9.30
N ASN A 47 -0.51 -10.43 -9.90
CA ASN A 47 -1.26 -10.86 -11.08
C ASN A 47 -2.72 -11.17 -10.70
N PRO A 48 -3.66 -11.27 -11.65
CA PRO A 48 -5.05 -11.68 -11.40
C PRO A 48 -5.14 -12.98 -10.58
N GLY A 49 -5.91 -12.95 -9.49
CA GLY A 49 -6.05 -14.07 -8.55
C GLY A 49 -4.83 -14.31 -7.64
N GLY A 50 -3.75 -13.54 -7.79
CA GLY A 50 -2.54 -13.63 -6.98
C GLY A 50 -2.71 -13.07 -5.56
N HIS A 51 -1.77 -13.39 -4.68
CA HIS A 51 -1.72 -12.84 -3.33
C HIS A 51 -0.30 -12.55 -2.84
N LEU A 52 -0.18 -11.65 -1.86
CA LEU A 52 1.07 -11.28 -1.21
C LEU A 52 0.85 -11.17 0.31
N ASP A 53 1.63 -11.92 1.06
CA ASP A 53 1.65 -11.86 2.53
C ASP A 53 2.65 -10.81 3.00
N ILE A 54 2.21 -9.93 3.91
CA ILE A 54 3.02 -8.82 4.39
C ILE A 54 2.95 -8.75 5.92
N ASN A 55 4.13 -8.59 6.52
CA ASN A 55 4.28 -8.20 7.91
C ASN A 55 4.47 -6.67 7.97
N THR A 56 3.42 -5.95 8.36
CA THR A 56 3.37 -4.48 8.38
C THR A 56 2.93 -3.98 9.75
N PHE A 57 2.57 -2.70 9.86
CA PHE A 57 2.02 -2.08 11.07
C PHE A 57 0.66 -1.44 10.76
N ALA A 58 -0.21 -1.38 11.76
CA ALA A 58 -1.61 -0.95 11.59
C ALA A 58 -1.80 0.46 11.00
N THR A 59 -0.77 1.30 11.02
CA THR A 59 -0.77 2.68 10.54
C THR A 59 -0.04 2.87 9.21
N HIS A 60 0.39 1.79 8.55
CA HIS A 60 1.03 1.87 7.24
C HIS A 60 -0.03 1.98 6.15
N PRO A 61 -0.07 3.08 5.36
CA PRO A 61 -0.93 3.18 4.20
C PRO A 61 -0.39 2.35 3.05
N TRP A 62 -1.30 1.73 2.31
CA TRP A 62 -1.01 0.96 1.12
C TRP A 62 -1.84 1.48 -0.04
N ILE A 63 -1.22 1.61 -1.21
CA ILE A 63 -1.88 1.96 -2.47
C ILE A 63 -1.74 0.78 -3.43
N PHE A 64 -2.80 0.56 -4.19
CA PHE A 64 -2.88 -0.45 -5.24
C PHE A 64 -3.17 0.29 -6.54
N VAL A 65 -2.35 0.06 -7.56
CA VAL A 65 -2.46 0.76 -8.84
C VAL A 65 -2.47 -0.26 -9.96
N GLU A 66 -3.40 -0.14 -10.89
CA GLU A 66 -3.38 -0.97 -12.10
C GLU A 66 -2.14 -0.63 -12.94
N THR A 67 -1.42 -1.62 -13.45
CA THR A 67 -0.10 -1.39 -14.03
C THR A 67 -0.09 -0.74 -15.42
N GLU A 68 -1.15 -0.89 -16.22
CA GLU A 68 -1.27 -0.39 -17.59
C GLU A 68 -1.84 1.04 -17.65
N THR A 69 -3.04 1.26 -17.13
CA THR A 69 -3.77 2.54 -17.16
C THR A 69 -3.39 3.45 -15.99
N ARG A 70 -2.78 2.90 -14.94
CA ARG A 70 -2.48 3.62 -13.69
C ARG A 70 -3.73 4.15 -12.97
N ASP A 71 -4.85 3.46 -13.16
CA ASP A 71 -6.10 3.68 -12.41
C ASP A 71 -5.97 3.28 -10.93
#